data_AF-A0A075I9K4-F1
#
_entry.id   AF-A0A075I9K4-F1
#
_cell.length_a   1.000
_cell.length_b   1.000
_cell.length_c   1.000
_cell.angle_alpha   90.00
_cell.angle_beta   90.00
_cell.angle_gamma   90.00
#
_symmetry.space_group_name_H-M   'P 1'
#
loop_
_entity.id
_entity.type
_entity.pdbx_description
1 polymer ?
#
loop_
_entity_poly.entity_id
_entity_poly.type
_entity_poly.pdbx_seq_one_letter_code
_entity_poly.pdbx_strand_id
1 'polypeptide(L)' 'MFIMGSIYFIVDDAIKALPYFEKSFQLNADDVEMLTLKTNVHLALQQKDEAITCCKRIIKLEPKNSEAESLLDQLENI' A
#
# COMPACT_ATOMS: atom_id res chain seq x y z
N MET A 1 15.81 -8.22 -3.27
CA MET A 1 16.10 -7.28 -4.37
C MET A 1 15.66 -5.91 -3.88
N PHE A 2 16.51 -5.28 -3.06
CA PHE A 2 16.06 -4.61 -1.83
C PHE A 2 15.89 -3.08 -1.92
N ILE A 3 16.10 -2.43 -3.07
CA ILE A 3 16.13 -0.94 -3.12
C ILE A 3 15.53 -0.36 -4.43
N MET A 4 15.21 -1.16 -5.45
CA MET A 4 14.92 -0.60 -6.79
C MET A 4 13.50 -0.01 -6.96
N GLY A 5 12.55 -0.33 -6.08
CA GLY A 5 11.19 0.25 -6.12
C GLY A 5 10.94 1.37 -5.13
N SER A 6 11.92 1.71 -4.27
CA SER A 6 11.69 2.55 -3.09
C SER A 6 11.17 3.96 -3.43
N ILE A 7 11.42 4.44 -4.64
CA ILE A 7 11.22 5.84 -5.02
C ILE A 7 10.93 5.92 -6.54
N TYR A 8 9.92 5.22 -7.08
CA TYR A 8 9.38 5.63 -8.39
C TYR A 8 8.50 6.89 -8.21
N PHE A 9 9.19 7.93 -7.71
CA PHE A 9 9.01 9.34 -8.00
C PHE A 9 7.57 9.84 -8.17
N ILE A 10 6.91 10.05 -7.03
CA ILE A 10 6.08 11.22 -6.72
C ILE A 10 5.03 11.54 -7.82
N VAL A 11 3.97 10.74 -7.92
CA VAL A 11 2.72 11.07 -8.66
C VAL A 11 2.70 10.71 -10.16
N ASP A 12 3.77 10.88 -10.94
CA ASP A 12 3.68 10.74 -12.42
C ASP A 12 3.71 9.27 -12.92
N ASP A 13 4.29 8.35 -12.14
CA ASP A 13 4.44 6.93 -12.52
C ASP A 13 3.44 5.98 -11.84
N ALA A 14 2.60 6.47 -10.92
CA ALA A 14 1.62 5.64 -10.20
C ALA A 14 0.61 4.97 -11.16
N ILE A 15 0.26 5.65 -12.26
CA ILE A 15 -0.63 5.12 -13.31
C ILE A 15 0.02 3.95 -14.05
N LYS A 16 1.34 4.00 -14.28
CA LYS A 16 2.08 2.92 -14.95
C LYS A 16 2.44 1.77 -14.01
N ALA A 17 2.49 2.02 -12.70
CA ALA A 17 2.76 0.99 -11.69
C ALA A 17 1.55 0.06 -11.45
N LEU A 18 0.31 0.55 -11.61
CA LEU A 18 -0.93 -0.22 -11.45
C LEU A 18 -0.94 -1.60 -12.17
N PRO A 19 -0.58 -1.74 -13.45
CA PRO A 19 -0.56 -3.05 -14.13
C PRO A 19 0.53 -4.00 -13.61
N TYR A 20 1.63 -3.49 -13.03
CA TYR A 20 2.60 -4.34 -12.35
C TYR A 20 2.07 -4.84 -11.00
N PHE A 21 1.29 -4.01 -10.30
CA PHE A 21 0.58 -4.43 -9.09
C PHE A 21 -0.53 -5.44 -9.38
N GLU A 22 -1.29 -5.32 -10.47
CA GLU A 22 -2.32 -6.31 -10.84
C GLU A 22 -1.74 -7.70 -11.11
N LYS A 23 -0.58 -7.78 -11.77
CA LYS A 23 0.13 -9.06 -11.96
C LYS A 23 0.66 -9.65 -10.66
N SER A 24 1.15 -8.79 -9.76
CA SER A 24 1.59 -9.21 -8.42
C SER A 24 0.42 -9.70 -7.55
N PHE A 25 -0.77 -9.10 -7.71
CA PHE A 25 -1.98 -9.47 -6.96
C PHE A 25 -2.48 -10.88 -7.30
N GLN A 26 -2.18 -11.38 -8.51
CA GLN A 26 -2.45 -12.77 -8.88
C GLN A 26 -1.51 -13.76 -8.21
N LEU A 27 -0.37 -13.31 -7.67
CA LEU A 27 0.66 -14.19 -7.12
C LEU A 27 0.56 -14.33 -5.61
N ASN A 28 0.27 -13.27 -4.84
CA ASN A 28 0.06 -13.35 -3.38
C ASN A 28 -0.79 -12.18 -2.86
N ALA A 29 -2.10 -12.41 -2.71
CA ALA A 29 -3.04 -11.41 -2.19
C ALA A 29 -2.86 -11.08 -0.69
N ASP A 30 -2.10 -11.91 0.04
CA ASP A 30 -1.88 -11.81 1.49
C ASP A 30 -0.43 -11.42 1.85
N ASP A 31 0.33 -10.86 0.91
CA ASP A 31 1.66 -10.33 1.20
C ASP A 31 1.55 -8.91 1.80
N VAL A 32 2.00 -8.77 3.06
CA VAL A 32 2.01 -7.50 3.80
C VAL A 32 2.85 -6.46 3.08
N GLU A 33 4.00 -6.83 2.51
CA GLU A 33 4.86 -5.90 1.79
C GLU A 33 4.15 -5.33 0.55
N MET A 34 3.42 -6.21 -0.16
CA MET A 34 2.61 -5.81 -1.31
C MET A 34 1.43 -4.90 -0.91
N LEU A 35 0.75 -5.22 0.18
CA LEU A 35 -0.34 -4.39 0.70
C LEU A 35 0.17 -3.01 1.13
N THR A 36 1.34 -2.91 1.75
CA THR A 36 1.96 -1.63 2.13
C THR A 36 2.30 -0.79 0.90
N LEU A 37 2.88 -1.40 -0.13
CA LEU A 37 3.12 -0.72 -1.41
C LEU A 37 1.82 -0.20 -2.04
N LYS A 38 0.75 -1.01 -2.02
CA LYS A 38 -0.56 -0.61 -2.53
C LYS A 38 -1.17 0.55 -1.73
N THR A 39 -1.07 0.53 -0.40
CA THR A 39 -1.46 1.64 0.47
C THR A 39 -0.76 2.92 0.01
N ASN A 40 0.57 2.89 -0.14
CA ASN A 40 1.34 4.07 -0.54
C ASN A 40 0.94 4.61 -1.92
N VAL A 41 0.63 3.74 -2.88
CA VAL A 41 0.12 4.15 -4.21
C VAL A 41 -1.23 4.84 -4.08
N HIS A 42 -2.17 4.27 -3.31
CA HIS A 42 -3.47 4.88 -3.07
C HIS A 42 -3.33 6.24 -2.36
N LEU A 43 -2.40 6.38 -1.41
CA LEU A 43 -2.09 7.67 -0.78
C LEU A 43 -1.56 8.70 -1.77
N ALA A 44 -0.65 8.31 -2.66
CA ALA A 44 -0.14 9.19 -3.71
C ALA A 44 -1.24 9.62 -4.70
N LEU A 45 -2.23 8.75 -4.94
CA LEU A 45 -3.40 9.03 -5.76
C LEU A 45 -4.53 9.76 -5.01
N GLN A 46 -4.32 10.15 -3.75
CA GLN A 46 -5.34 10.72 -2.86
C GLN A 46 -6.59 9.83 -2.64
N GLN A 47 -6.45 8.54 -2.90
CA GLN A 47 -7.46 7.49 -2.70
C GLN A 47 -7.40 6.99 -1.25
N LYS A 48 -7.89 7.80 -0.32
CA LYS A 48 -7.80 7.50 1.11
C LYS A 48 -8.59 6.25 1.51
N ASP A 49 -9.79 6.06 0.96
CA ASP A 49 -10.67 4.94 1.34
C ASP A 49 -10.04 3.58 1.00
N GLU A 50 -9.39 3.50 -0.16
CA GLU A 50 -8.65 2.31 -0.60
C GLU A 50 -7.38 2.09 0.23
N ALA A 51 -6.68 3.16 0.61
CA ALA A 51 -5.53 3.08 1.50
C ALA A 51 -5.93 2.54 2.89
N ILE A 52 -7.03 3.04 3.48
CA ILE A 52 -7.60 2.56 4.74
C ILE A 52 -7.95 1.08 4.66
N THR A 53 -8.56 0.65 3.54
CA THR A 53 -8.90 -0.76 3.31
C THR A 53 -7.66 -1.65 3.28
N CYS A 54 -6.57 -1.18 2.67
CA CYS A 54 -5.30 -1.89 2.64
C CYS A 54 -4.66 -1.98 4.04
N CYS A 55 -4.61 -0.88 4.80
CA CYS A 55 -4.13 -0.89 6.19
C CYS A 55 -4.93 -1.87 7.07
N LYS A 56 -6.26 -1.88 6.96
CA LYS A 56 -7.12 -2.82 7.70
C LYS A 56 -6.84 -4.28 7.35
N ARG A 57 -6.47 -4.57 6.11
CA ARG A 57 -6.03 -5.91 5.69
C ARG A 57 -4.66 -6.26 6.26
N ILE A 58 -3.70 -5.35 6.23
CA ILE A 58 -2.37 -5.55 6.82
C ILE A 58 -2.50 -5.89 8.30
N ILE A 59 -3.29 -5.11 9.06
CA ILE A 59 -3.52 -5.36 10.49
C ILE A 59 -4.19 -6.72 10.75
N LYS A 60 -5.06 -7.19 9.85
CA LYS A 60 -5.66 -8.54 9.97
C LYS A 60 -4.64 -9.66 9.77
N LEU A 61 -3.67 -9.47 8.87
CA LEU A 61 -2.62 -10.46 8.58
C LEU A 61 -1.51 -10.40 9.64
N GLU A 62 -1.11 -9.19 10.01
CA GLU A 62 -0.13 -8.88 11.04
C GLU A 62 -0.71 -7.89 12.07
N PRO A 63 -1.38 -8.40 13.12
CA PRO A 63 -1.94 -7.57 14.18
C PRO A 63 -0.90 -6.79 14.99
N LYS A 64 0.39 -7.10 14.82
CA LYS A 64 1.52 -6.43 15.48
C LYS A 64 2.21 -5.41 14.57
N ASN A 65 1.65 -5.13 13.39
CA ASN A 65 2.23 -4.18 12.46
C ASN A 65 1.87 -2.75 12.87
N SER A 66 2.71 -2.17 13.74
CA SER A 66 2.53 -0.80 14.25
C SER A 66 2.62 0.27 13.16
N GLU A 67 3.27 -0.02 12.03
CA GLU A 67 3.34 0.89 10.89
C GLU A 67 1.97 1.03 10.21
N ALA A 68 1.29 -0.09 9.95
CA ALA A 68 -0.05 -0.08 9.37
C ALA A 68 -1.10 0.52 10.32
N GLU A 69 -0.98 0.29 11.62
CA GLU A 69 -1.83 0.90 12.65
C GLU A 69 -1.65 2.42 12.69
N SER A 70 -0.39 2.91 12.75
CA SER A 70 -0.11 4.35 12.73
C SER A 70 -0.57 5.01 11.42
N LEU A 71 -0.43 4.35 10.28
CA LEU A 71 -0.93 4.85 9.00
C LEU A 71 -2.45 4.92 8.99
N LEU A 72 -3.15 3.90 9.51
CA LEU A 72 -4.60 3.92 9.61
C LEU A 72 -5.10 5.09 10.47
N ASP A 73 -4.50 5.29 11.65
CA ASP A 73 -4.85 6.40 12.54
C ASP A 73 -4.63 7.76 11.88
N GLN A 74 -3.54 7.93 11.13
CA GLN A 74 -3.30 9.17 10.39
C GLN A 74 -4.35 9.41 9.31
N LEU A 75 -4.82 8.34 8.65
CA LEU A 75 -5.80 8.44 7.56
C LEU A 75 -7.23 8.66 8.06
N GLU A 76 -7.59 8.09 9.21
CA GLU A 76 -8.90 8.29 9.85
C GLU A 76 -9.00 9.67 10.54
N ASN A 77 -7.88 10.30 10.90
CA ASN A 77 -7.83 11.62 11.54
C ASN A 77 -7.69 12.83 10.59
N ILE A 78 -7.77 12.66 9.26
CA ILE A 78 -7.75 13.75 8.26
C ILE A 78 -9.10 13.87 7.55
#